data_AF-A0A819L8F0-F1
#
_entry.id   AF-A0A819L8F0-F1
#
_cell.length_a   1.000
_cell.length_b   1.000
_cell.length_c   1.000
_cell.angle_alpha   90.00
_cell.angle_beta   90.00
_cell.angle_gamma   90.00
#
_symmetry.space_group_name_H-M   'P 1'
#
loop_
_entity.id
_entity.type
_entity.pdbx_description
1 polymer ?
#
loop_
_entity_poly.entity_id
_entity_poly.type
_entity_poly.pdbx_seq_one_letter_code
_entity_poly.pdbx_strand_id
1 'polypeptide(L)'
;MATSNSANDINLQNLKVDESTMTKECDPQLASGEAFKLTEDQCAILSFDRFLADRYVAGTCSDPTCKYIDARGDQCDKCGKLINAVDLINPKCQICRNSPQIKKSDHLFLNLPKLSADVRSWFDKSSTHGHWTNTSVTITEAWLSEGLKPRCITRDLKWGTPVPLEGYTDKVFYVWFDAPIGYISITANYTDDWEMWWKQPDQVELFQFMAKDNVPFHSVIFPACLLGTEDNYTCVNHLAGIDYLNYEYAKFSKSRGIGVFGDNAQETGIPSDIWRFYLVSVRPETQ
;
A
#
# COMPACT_ATOMS: atom_id res chain seq x y z
N MET A 1 -19.43 -20.26 -17.70
CA MET A 1 -20.08 -18.98 -17.37
C MET A 1 -19.29 -18.38 -16.21
N ALA A 2 -18.58 -17.29 -16.46
CA ALA A 2 -17.71 -16.65 -15.48
C ALA A 2 -18.58 -15.92 -14.46
N THR A 3 -18.65 -16.43 -13.23
CA THR A 3 -19.26 -15.74 -12.10
C THR A 3 -18.24 -14.80 -11.49
N SER A 4 -18.55 -13.51 -11.56
CA SER A 4 -17.85 -12.40 -10.93
C SER A 4 -17.75 -12.60 -9.41
N ASN A 5 -16.53 -12.55 -8.86
CA ASN A 5 -16.27 -12.53 -7.42
C ASN A 5 -16.78 -11.20 -6.83
N SER A 6 -17.85 -11.25 -6.04
CA SER A 6 -18.45 -10.11 -5.35
C SER A 6 -18.01 -9.99 -3.88
N ALA A 7 -16.80 -10.42 -3.53
CA ALA A 7 -16.34 -10.49 -2.12
C ALA A 7 -15.29 -9.41 -1.74
N ASN A 8 -14.91 -8.52 -2.66
CA ASN A 8 -14.01 -7.39 -2.39
C ASN A 8 -14.64 -6.01 -2.67
N ASP A 9 -15.94 -5.96 -2.95
CA ASP A 9 -16.64 -4.69 -3.19
C ASP A 9 -17.15 -4.12 -1.86
N ILE A 10 -16.24 -3.64 -0.99
CA ILE A 10 -16.63 -2.49 -0.16
C ILE A 10 -16.75 -1.34 -1.15
N ASN A 11 -17.99 -1.05 -1.55
CA ASN A 11 -18.29 0.05 -2.44
C ASN A 11 -18.04 1.37 -1.69
N LEU A 12 -16.78 1.83 -1.67
CA LEU A 12 -16.30 3.07 -1.07
C LEU A 12 -17.04 4.31 -1.62
N GLN A 13 -17.83 4.17 -2.69
CA GLN A 13 -18.67 5.24 -3.24
C GLN A 13 -19.91 5.58 -2.40
N ASN A 14 -20.26 4.76 -1.39
CA ASN A 14 -21.45 4.97 -0.55
C ASN A 14 -21.14 5.52 0.85
N LEU A 15 -19.94 6.05 1.05
CA LEU A 15 -19.53 6.70 2.30
C LEU A 15 -20.08 8.15 2.36
N LYS A 16 -20.63 8.55 3.50
CA LYS A 16 -21.04 9.95 3.80
C LYS A 16 -19.87 10.93 3.71
N VAL A 17 -18.68 10.49 4.12
CA VAL A 17 -17.39 11.17 3.98
C VAL A 17 -16.48 10.22 3.23
N ASP A 18 -16.22 10.52 1.95
CA ASP A 18 -15.36 9.66 1.14
C ASP A 18 -13.88 9.85 1.51
N GLU A 19 -13.06 8.86 1.14
CA GLU A 19 -11.60 8.90 1.30
C GLU A 19 -11.03 10.20 0.71
N SER A 20 -11.63 10.72 -0.38
CA SER A 20 -11.22 11.98 -1.01
C SER A 20 -11.33 13.21 -0.11
N THR A 21 -12.31 13.25 0.78
CA THR A 21 -12.53 14.38 1.69
C THR A 21 -11.50 14.33 2.83
N MET A 22 -11.19 13.14 3.34
CA MET A 22 -10.18 12.97 4.39
C MET A 22 -8.75 13.08 3.88
N THR A 23 -8.47 12.62 2.66
CA THR A 23 -7.18 12.87 2.03
C THR A 23 -6.95 14.36 1.76
N LYS A 24 -8.01 15.15 1.51
CA LYS A 24 -7.95 16.62 1.42
C LYS A 24 -7.70 17.29 2.77
N GLU A 25 -8.20 16.74 3.87
CA GLU A 25 -7.89 17.26 5.21
C GLU A 25 -6.48 16.90 5.67
N CYS A 26 -5.91 15.79 5.15
CA CYS A 26 -4.49 15.44 5.27
C CYS A 26 -3.58 16.13 4.23
N ASP A 27 -4.13 17.03 3.40
CA ASP A 27 -3.42 17.85 2.39
C ASP A 27 -2.60 19.06 2.91
N PRO A 28 -2.40 19.34 4.22
CA PRO A 28 -1.45 20.37 4.66
C PRO A 28 0.00 20.13 4.20
N GLN A 29 0.35 18.91 3.77
CA GLN A 29 1.70 18.54 3.33
C GLN A 29 2.18 19.33 2.09
N LEU A 30 1.26 19.81 1.24
CA LEU A 30 1.60 20.70 0.12
C LEU A 30 1.91 22.14 0.58
N ALA A 31 1.32 22.58 1.69
CA ALA A 31 1.52 23.92 2.25
C ALA A 31 2.76 24.01 3.17
N SER A 32 3.15 22.92 3.85
CA SER A 32 4.30 22.84 4.76
C SER A 32 5.63 22.45 4.07
N GLY A 33 5.63 22.22 2.76
CA GLY A 33 6.81 21.80 1.98
C GLY A 33 7.24 20.34 2.24
N GLU A 34 6.28 19.49 2.57
CA GLU A 34 6.47 18.06 2.83
C GLU A 34 6.14 17.19 1.62
N ALA A 35 5.40 17.73 0.65
CA ALA A 35 5.28 17.15 -0.68
C ALA A 35 5.95 18.05 -1.73
N PHE A 36 6.57 17.44 -2.74
CA PHE A 36 7.19 18.17 -3.85
C PHE A 36 6.92 17.50 -5.19
N LYS A 37 7.01 18.28 -6.27
CA LYS A 37 6.77 17.84 -7.63
C LYS A 37 8.06 17.33 -8.28
N LEU A 38 7.99 16.17 -8.93
CA LEU A 38 9.02 15.68 -9.85
C LEU A 38 8.38 15.23 -11.17
N THR A 39 9.11 15.40 -12.27
CA THR A 39 8.73 14.87 -13.58
C THR A 39 9.46 13.54 -13.81
N GLU A 40 8.71 12.46 -14.05
CA GLU A 40 9.24 11.13 -14.30
C GLU A 40 8.92 10.63 -15.71
N ASP A 41 9.77 9.76 -16.23
CA ASP A 41 9.55 9.04 -17.47
C ASP A 41 8.66 7.81 -17.20
N GLN A 42 7.57 7.67 -17.95
CA GLN A 42 6.63 6.56 -17.81
C GLN A 42 6.24 5.96 -19.16
N CYS A 43 5.94 4.65 -19.16
CA CYS A 43 5.41 3.96 -20.34
C CYS A 43 3.95 4.36 -20.58
N ALA A 44 3.63 4.78 -21.80
CA ALA A 44 2.29 5.15 -22.23
C ALA A 44 1.94 4.54 -23.59
N ILE A 45 0.66 4.26 -23.83
CA ILE A 45 0.15 3.81 -25.12
C ILE A 45 -0.60 4.96 -25.79
N LEU A 46 -0.09 5.42 -26.93
CA LEU A 46 -0.66 6.52 -27.70
C LEU A 46 -2.08 6.24 -28.20
N SER A 47 -2.37 5.00 -28.61
CA SER A 47 -3.68 4.65 -29.18
C SER A 47 -4.84 4.75 -28.19
N PHE A 48 -4.56 4.75 -26.87
CA PHE A 48 -5.56 4.88 -25.82
C PHE A 48 -5.33 6.11 -24.93
N ASP A 49 -4.36 6.95 -25.30
CA ASP A 49 -3.83 8.07 -24.52
C ASP A 49 -3.77 7.78 -23.00
N ARG A 50 -3.09 6.70 -22.64
CA ARG A 50 -3.06 6.19 -21.27
C ARG A 50 -1.66 5.75 -20.86
N PHE A 51 -1.25 6.12 -19.64
CA PHE A 51 -0.07 5.57 -18.98
C PHE A 51 -0.32 4.13 -18.51
N LEU A 52 0.71 3.29 -18.59
CA LEU A 52 0.65 1.89 -18.18
C LEU A 52 1.27 1.74 -16.80
N ALA A 53 0.48 1.20 -15.85
CA ALA A 53 1.06 0.67 -14.62
C ALA A 53 1.99 -0.51 -14.93
N ASP A 54 3.01 -0.73 -14.09
CA ASP A 54 4.06 -1.74 -14.29
C ASP A 54 3.52 -3.14 -14.62
N ARG A 55 2.41 -3.54 -13.97
CA ARG A 55 1.73 -4.83 -14.23
C ARG A 55 1.22 -5.01 -15.66
N TYR A 56 1.04 -3.92 -16.41
CA TYR A 56 0.60 -3.94 -17.80
C TYR A 56 1.75 -3.78 -18.79
N VAL A 57 2.99 -3.66 -18.32
CA VAL A 57 4.19 -3.64 -19.16
C VAL A 57 4.94 -4.94 -18.95
N ALA A 58 5.29 -5.61 -20.04
CA ALA A 58 6.30 -6.66 -19.99
C ALA A 58 7.27 -6.51 -21.15
N GLY A 59 8.44 -7.09 -21.01
CA GLY A 59 9.45 -7.08 -22.06
C GLY A 59 10.65 -7.91 -21.66
N THR A 60 11.74 -7.72 -22.39
CA THR A 60 13.00 -8.37 -22.08
C THR A 60 13.69 -7.70 -20.90
N CYS A 61 14.08 -8.48 -19.90
CA CYS A 61 14.83 -8.04 -18.73
C CYS A 61 16.05 -7.22 -19.13
N SER A 62 16.18 -6.04 -18.53
CA SER A 62 17.26 -5.09 -18.78
C SER A 62 18.63 -5.64 -18.38
N ASP A 63 18.67 -6.55 -17.40
CA ASP A 63 19.90 -7.16 -16.90
C ASP A 63 20.66 -7.90 -18.02
N PRO A 64 21.92 -7.51 -18.32
CA PRO A 64 22.76 -8.15 -19.33
C PRO A 64 22.94 -9.65 -19.14
N THR A 65 22.91 -10.13 -17.89
CA THR A 65 23.15 -11.53 -17.53
C THR A 65 21.89 -12.41 -17.60
N CYS A 66 20.70 -11.79 -17.59
CA CYS A 66 19.44 -12.52 -17.51
C CYS A 66 18.71 -12.62 -18.85
N LYS A 67 18.46 -11.48 -19.50
CA LYS A 67 17.73 -11.32 -20.77
C LYS A 67 16.44 -12.14 -20.89
N TYR A 68 15.73 -12.34 -19.78
CA TYR A 68 14.44 -13.02 -19.78
C TYR A 68 13.41 -12.23 -20.59
N ILE A 69 12.78 -12.83 -21.58
CA ILE A 69 11.96 -12.13 -22.59
C ILE A 69 10.57 -11.69 -22.12
N ASP A 70 10.15 -12.11 -20.92
CA ASP A 70 8.82 -11.86 -20.37
C ASP A 70 8.89 -11.34 -18.94
N ALA A 71 9.87 -10.46 -18.68
CA ALA A 71 9.98 -9.75 -17.40
C ALA A 71 8.86 -8.71 -17.27
N ARG A 72 8.31 -8.57 -16.05
CA ARG A 72 7.27 -7.58 -15.73
C ARG A 72 7.90 -6.21 -15.49
N GLY A 73 7.10 -5.15 -15.55
CA GLY A 73 7.56 -3.77 -15.36
C GLY A 73 8.10 -3.45 -13.97
N ASP A 74 7.83 -4.29 -12.98
CA ASP A 74 8.22 -4.14 -11.57
C ASP A 74 9.34 -5.10 -11.15
N GLN A 75 9.33 -6.33 -11.70
CA GLN A 75 10.28 -7.38 -11.34
C GLN A 75 10.49 -8.39 -12.46
N CYS A 76 11.73 -8.87 -12.61
CA CYS A 76 12.02 -10.03 -13.44
C CYS A 76 11.84 -11.33 -12.65
N ASP A 77 10.84 -12.13 -13.00
CA ASP A 77 10.56 -13.40 -12.30
C ASP A 77 11.67 -14.45 -12.47
N LYS A 78 12.58 -14.30 -13.45
CA LYS A 78 13.71 -15.22 -13.67
C LYS A 78 14.92 -14.94 -12.77
N CYS A 79 15.31 -13.68 -12.60
CA CYS A 79 16.49 -13.32 -11.78
C CYS A 79 16.15 -12.60 -10.47
N GLY A 80 14.88 -12.33 -10.21
CA GLY A 80 14.40 -11.66 -9.01
C GLY A 80 14.67 -10.16 -8.96
N LYS A 81 15.39 -9.60 -9.93
CA LYS A 81 15.77 -8.18 -9.97
C LYS A 81 14.54 -7.27 -10.09
N LEU A 82 14.47 -6.27 -9.21
CA LEU A 82 13.54 -5.15 -9.33
C LEU A 82 14.02 -4.25 -10.49
N ILE A 83 13.10 -3.93 -11.39
CA ILE A 83 13.37 -3.14 -12.60
C ILE A 83 12.26 -2.11 -12.76
N ASN A 84 12.54 -1.01 -13.45
CA ASN A 84 11.50 -0.08 -13.85
C ASN A 84 10.98 -0.45 -15.25
N ALA A 85 9.70 -0.21 -15.50
CA ALA A 85 9.08 -0.55 -16.78
C ALA A 85 9.75 0.15 -17.97
N VAL A 86 10.28 1.35 -17.77
CA VAL A 86 11.03 2.11 -18.79
C VAL A 86 12.38 1.50 -19.15
N ASP A 87 12.95 0.66 -18.28
CA ASP A 87 14.24 0.00 -18.51
C ASP A 87 14.09 -1.29 -19.33
N LEU A 88 12.87 -1.81 -19.49
CA LEU A 88 12.61 -3.03 -20.25
C LEU A 88 13.04 -2.87 -21.71
N ILE A 89 13.70 -3.91 -22.23
CA ILE A 89 14.06 -3.99 -23.64
C ILE A 89 12.85 -4.53 -24.42
N ASN A 90 12.49 -3.89 -25.52
CA ASN A 90 11.30 -4.23 -26.32
C ASN A 90 10.02 -4.33 -25.47
N PRO A 91 9.65 -3.27 -24.72
CA PRO A 91 8.47 -3.32 -23.87
C PRO A 91 7.22 -3.50 -24.72
N LYS A 92 6.23 -4.18 -24.17
CA LYS A 92 4.92 -4.45 -24.76
C LYS A 92 3.84 -4.25 -23.73
N CYS A 93 2.73 -3.66 -24.15
CA CYS A 93 1.52 -3.62 -23.36
C CYS A 93 0.88 -5.01 -23.29
N GLN A 94 0.60 -5.50 -22.08
CA GLN A 94 -0.09 -6.78 -21.89
C GLN A 94 -1.56 -6.75 -22.34
N ILE A 95 -2.15 -5.56 -22.47
CA ILE A 95 -3.55 -5.38 -22.88
C ILE A 95 -3.68 -5.40 -24.41
N CYS A 96 -2.96 -4.50 -25.10
CA CYS A 96 -3.11 -4.30 -26.54
C CYS A 96 -1.96 -4.83 -27.40
N ARG A 97 -0.91 -5.38 -26.77
CA ARG A 97 0.32 -5.90 -27.41
C ARG A 97 1.18 -4.87 -28.17
N ASN A 98 0.76 -3.61 -28.25
CA ASN A 98 1.55 -2.53 -28.82
C ASN A 98 2.76 -2.18 -27.95
N SER A 99 3.80 -1.63 -28.58
CA SER A 99 4.98 -1.09 -27.88
C SER A 99 4.61 0.24 -27.21
N PRO A 100 4.79 0.38 -25.88
CA PRO A 100 4.60 1.65 -25.20
C PRO A 100 5.70 2.64 -25.60
N GLN A 101 5.36 3.92 -25.55
CA GLN A 101 6.29 5.02 -25.68
C GLN A 101 6.58 5.63 -24.30
N ILE A 102 7.77 6.19 -24.14
CA ILE A 102 8.14 6.90 -22.92
C ILE A 102 7.58 8.32 -23.01
N LYS A 103 6.73 8.70 -22.06
CA LYS A 103 6.20 10.05 -21.89
C LYS A 103 6.61 10.57 -20.52
N LYS A 104 6.86 11.87 -20.44
CA LYS A 104 7.07 12.57 -19.17
C LYS A 104 5.73 12.82 -18.48
N SER A 105 5.68 12.56 -17.18
CA SER A 105 4.51 12.74 -16.34
C SER A 105 4.90 13.40 -15.03
N ASP A 106 4.14 14.40 -14.59
CA ASP A 106 4.37 15.09 -13.34
C ASP A 106 3.73 14.33 -12.17
N HIS A 107 4.49 14.12 -11.10
CA HIS A 107 4.07 13.38 -9.92
C HIS A 107 4.36 14.15 -8.64
N LEU A 108 3.56 13.90 -7.61
CA LEU A 108 3.83 14.39 -6.25
C LEU A 108 4.59 13.32 -5.49
N PHE A 109 5.54 13.77 -4.69
CA PHE A 109 6.38 12.95 -3.83
C PHE A 109 6.25 13.39 -2.40
N LEU A 110 5.98 12.45 -1.50
CA LEU A 110 6.12 12.63 -0.07
C LEU A 110 7.61 12.70 0.30
N ASN A 111 8.03 13.78 0.93
CA ASN A 111 9.38 14.02 1.39
C ASN A 111 9.64 13.33 2.73
N LEU A 112 9.58 11.99 2.72
CA LEU A 112 9.94 11.17 3.89
C LEU A 112 11.32 11.49 4.48
N PRO A 113 12.38 11.86 3.73
CA PRO A 113 13.64 12.30 4.33
C PRO A 113 13.47 13.43 5.35
N LYS A 114 12.60 14.41 5.08
CA LYS A 114 12.35 15.55 5.97
C LYS A 114 11.67 15.11 7.27
N LEU A 115 10.77 14.13 7.19
CA LEU A 115 9.99 13.59 8.31
C LEU A 115 10.71 12.47 9.09
N SER A 116 11.89 12.06 8.63
CA SER A 116 12.58 10.88 9.16
C SER A 116 12.95 10.99 10.64
N ALA A 117 13.25 12.19 11.13
CA ALA A 117 13.60 12.41 12.54
C ALA A 117 12.38 12.24 13.45
N ASP A 118 11.23 12.78 13.04
CA ASP A 118 9.98 12.71 13.80
C ASP A 118 9.46 11.28 13.86
N VAL A 119 9.47 10.58 12.71
CA VAL A 119 9.12 9.16 12.63
C VAL A 119 10.05 8.32 13.51
N ARG A 120 11.35 8.58 13.50
CA ARG A 120 12.31 7.87 14.38
C ARG A 120 11.99 8.09 15.84
N SER A 121 11.80 9.34 16.25
CA SER A 121 11.49 9.69 17.65
C SER A 121 10.19 9.07 18.14
N TRP A 122 9.16 9.09 17.29
CA TRP A 122 7.88 8.44 17.56
C TRP A 122 8.04 6.92 17.67
N PHE A 123 8.73 6.29 16.72
CA PHE A 123 8.95 4.84 16.68
C PHE A 123 9.70 4.35 17.93
N ASP A 124 10.78 5.00 18.34
CA ASP A 124 11.59 4.59 19.50
C ASP A 124 10.73 4.55 20.79
N LYS A 125 9.78 5.48 20.93
CA LYS A 125 8.83 5.52 22.05
C LYS A 125 7.72 4.48 21.90
N SER A 126 7.02 4.49 20.75
CA SER A 126 5.82 3.69 20.52
C SER A 126 6.12 2.19 20.50
N SER A 127 7.19 1.78 19.82
CA SER A 127 7.55 0.37 19.68
C SER A 127 7.85 -0.31 21.01
N THR A 128 8.52 0.41 21.91
CA THR A 128 8.84 -0.07 23.26
C THR A 128 7.62 -0.04 24.17
N HIS A 129 6.88 1.07 24.19
CA HIS A 129 5.74 1.25 25.10
C HIS A 129 4.56 0.35 24.73
N GLY A 130 4.24 0.24 23.44
CA GLY A 130 3.14 -0.59 22.94
C GLY A 130 3.56 -1.99 22.54
N HIS A 131 4.70 -2.49 23.04
CA HIS A 131 5.12 -3.88 22.90
C HIS A 131 4.95 -4.46 21.49
N TRP A 132 5.49 -3.76 20.48
CA TRP A 132 5.34 -4.17 19.09
C TRP A 132 5.94 -5.57 18.86
N THR A 133 5.38 -6.32 17.91
CA THR A 133 5.95 -7.63 17.57
C THR A 133 7.38 -7.48 17.05
N ASN A 134 8.24 -8.45 17.35
CA ASN A 134 9.64 -8.44 16.90
C ASN A 134 9.77 -8.27 15.37
N THR A 135 8.86 -8.90 14.61
CA THR A 135 8.76 -8.74 13.15
C THR A 135 8.52 -7.28 12.76
N SER A 136 7.61 -6.59 13.45
CA SER A 136 7.30 -5.18 13.17
C SER A 136 8.48 -4.26 13.49
N VAL A 137 9.13 -4.47 14.64
CA VAL A 137 10.33 -3.72 15.06
C VAL A 137 11.46 -3.91 14.07
N THR A 138 11.76 -5.16 13.70
CA THR A 138 12.86 -5.49 12.79
C THR A 138 12.68 -4.86 11.40
N ILE A 139 11.48 -4.94 10.83
CA ILE A 139 11.18 -4.36 9.51
C ILE A 139 11.27 -2.83 9.57
N THR A 140 10.73 -2.22 10.63
CA THR A 140 10.73 -0.76 10.78
C THR A 140 12.16 -0.23 10.97
N GLU A 141 12.96 -0.87 11.82
CA GLU A 141 14.36 -0.47 12.04
C GLU A 141 15.18 -0.59 10.75
N ALA A 142 14.96 -1.62 9.94
CA ALA A 142 15.62 -1.76 8.64
C ALA A 142 15.30 -0.60 7.69
N TRP A 143 14.03 -0.18 7.62
CA TRP A 143 13.60 0.96 6.82
C TRP A 143 14.21 2.29 7.30
N LEU A 144 14.22 2.51 8.61
CA LEU A 144 14.79 3.74 9.19
C LEU A 144 16.31 3.78 9.05
N SER A 145 16.98 2.64 9.18
CA SER A 145 18.45 2.53 9.07
C SER A 145 18.97 2.73 7.64
N GLU A 146 18.20 2.35 6.62
CA GLU A 146 18.56 2.60 5.20
C GLU A 146 18.50 4.10 4.84
N GLY A 147 17.75 4.88 5.62
CA GLY A 147 17.41 6.27 5.33
C GLY A 147 16.17 6.36 4.44
N LEU A 148 15.17 7.09 4.91
CA LEU A 148 13.91 7.23 4.19
C LEU A 148 14.10 8.02 2.89
N LYS A 149 13.56 7.48 1.80
CA LYS A 149 13.62 8.08 0.45
C LYS A 149 12.28 8.70 0.08
N PRO A 150 12.25 9.73 -0.78
CA PRO A 150 10.99 10.27 -1.28
C PRO A 150 10.13 9.18 -1.93
N ARG A 151 8.81 9.25 -1.76
CA ARG A 151 7.86 8.27 -2.31
C ARG A 151 6.81 8.96 -3.15
N CYS A 152 6.62 8.48 -4.39
CA CYS A 152 5.61 8.99 -5.30
C CYS A 152 4.20 8.65 -4.78
N ILE A 153 3.39 9.68 -4.52
CA ILE A 153 2.03 9.57 -3.95
C ILE A 153 0.93 9.77 -4.99
N THR A 154 1.23 9.95 -6.27
CA THR A 154 0.22 10.06 -7.35
C THR A 154 0.41 9.02 -8.44
N ARG A 155 -0.66 8.70 -9.16
CA ARG A 155 -0.66 7.77 -10.29
C ARG A 155 -1.52 8.29 -11.44
N ASP A 156 -1.09 7.97 -12.65
CA ASP A 156 -1.85 8.20 -13.88
C ASP A 156 -2.93 7.12 -14.09
N LEU A 157 -3.91 7.11 -13.18
CA LEU A 157 -5.06 6.22 -13.21
C LEU A 157 -6.35 7.03 -13.18
N LYS A 158 -7.41 6.47 -13.77
CA LYS A 158 -8.76 7.05 -13.70
C LYS A 158 -9.55 6.60 -12.46
N TRP A 159 -9.14 5.49 -11.84
CA TRP A 159 -9.81 4.92 -10.67
C TRP A 159 -8.93 5.09 -9.44
N GLY A 160 -9.39 5.89 -8.49
CA GLY A 160 -8.72 6.22 -7.24
C GLY A 160 -9.16 7.59 -6.73
N THR A 161 -8.61 8.01 -5.59
CA THR A 161 -8.91 9.30 -4.98
C THR A 161 -8.33 10.46 -5.81
N PRO A 162 -9.14 11.41 -6.32
CA PRO A 162 -8.64 12.48 -7.17
C PRO A 162 -7.72 13.43 -6.40
N VAL A 163 -6.65 13.90 -7.06
CA VAL A 163 -5.70 14.85 -6.46
C VAL A 163 -6.25 16.28 -6.59
N PRO A 164 -6.45 17.02 -5.49
CA PRO A 164 -7.08 18.34 -5.48
C PRO A 164 -6.10 19.47 -5.88
N LEU A 165 -5.22 19.24 -6.86
CA LEU A 165 -4.19 20.19 -7.28
C LEU A 165 -4.33 20.54 -8.77
N GLU A 166 -4.17 21.82 -9.09
CA GLU A 166 -4.17 22.28 -10.49
C GLU A 166 -3.07 21.56 -11.29
N GLY A 167 -3.42 21.07 -12.49
CA GLY A 167 -2.52 20.24 -13.31
C GLY A 167 -2.51 18.75 -12.96
N TYR A 168 -3.27 18.31 -11.96
CA TYR A 168 -3.38 16.90 -11.54
C TYR A 168 -4.80 16.32 -11.74
N THR A 169 -5.66 16.98 -12.52
CA THR A 169 -7.07 16.59 -12.76
C THR A 169 -7.25 15.19 -13.35
N ASP A 170 -6.24 14.67 -14.05
CA ASP A 170 -6.23 13.33 -14.64
C ASP A 170 -5.45 12.30 -13.81
N LYS A 171 -5.11 12.64 -12.57
CA LYS A 171 -4.32 11.81 -11.65
C LYS A 171 -5.10 11.51 -10.38
N VAL A 172 -4.77 10.38 -9.79
CA VAL A 172 -5.29 9.94 -8.49
C VAL A 172 -4.14 9.75 -7.51
N PHE A 173 -4.44 9.77 -6.21
CA PHE A 173 -3.50 9.34 -5.20
C PHE A 173 -3.14 7.86 -5.39
N TYR A 174 -1.90 7.54 -5.03
CA TYR A 174 -1.42 6.18 -5.05
C TYR A 174 -2.00 5.42 -3.85
N VAL A 175 -2.57 4.24 -4.08
CA VAL A 175 -3.28 3.44 -3.06
C VAL A 175 -2.49 3.23 -1.75
N TRP A 176 -1.17 3.18 -1.82
CA TRP A 176 -0.34 2.98 -0.63
C TRP A 176 -0.12 4.24 0.21
N PHE A 177 -0.54 5.39 -0.31
CA PHE A 177 -0.60 6.66 0.42
C PHE A 177 -1.96 6.85 1.09
N ASP A 178 -3.07 6.66 0.38
CA ASP A 178 -4.42 6.95 0.89
C ASP A 178 -5.08 5.75 1.60
N ALA A 179 -4.79 4.49 1.25
CA ALA A 179 -5.49 3.36 1.88
C ALA A 179 -5.46 3.33 3.43
N PRO A 180 -4.36 3.70 4.13
CA PRO A 180 -4.39 3.83 5.59
C PRO A 180 -5.29 4.96 6.11
N ILE A 181 -5.51 6.03 5.33
CA ILE A 181 -6.49 7.09 5.63
C ILE A 181 -7.91 6.50 5.61
N GLY A 182 -8.12 5.40 4.89
CA GLY A 182 -9.34 4.60 4.92
C GLY A 182 -9.81 4.24 6.34
N TYR A 183 -8.91 4.02 7.31
CA TYR A 183 -9.34 3.75 8.70
C TYR A 183 -10.06 4.95 9.33
N ILE A 184 -9.55 6.16 9.06
CA ILE A 184 -10.13 7.41 9.54
C ILE A 184 -11.47 7.65 8.85
N SER A 185 -11.52 7.51 7.52
CA SER A 185 -12.77 7.71 6.77
C SER A 185 -13.85 6.70 7.17
N ILE A 186 -13.51 5.42 7.37
CA ILE A 186 -14.47 4.41 7.89
C ILE A 186 -15.05 4.85 9.23
N THR A 187 -14.23 5.42 10.12
CA THR A 187 -14.68 5.92 11.43
C THR A 187 -15.58 7.16 11.29
N ALA A 188 -15.22 8.11 10.42
CA ALA A 188 -16.02 9.30 10.09
C ALA A 188 -17.39 8.94 9.49
N ASN A 189 -17.49 7.81 8.79
CA ASN A 189 -18.77 7.30 8.30
C ASN A 189 -19.62 6.59 9.35
N TYR A 190 -18.98 6.10 10.41
CA TYR A 190 -19.66 5.48 11.53
C TYR A 190 -20.18 6.53 12.52
N THR A 191 -19.44 7.59 12.79
CA THR A 191 -19.79 8.65 13.74
C THR A 191 -19.26 10.01 13.32
N ASP A 192 -20.03 11.07 13.60
CA ASP A 192 -19.60 12.45 13.37
C ASP A 192 -18.47 12.86 14.35
N ASP A 193 -18.39 12.23 15.52
CA ASP A 193 -17.36 12.45 16.56
C ASP A 193 -16.06 11.66 16.31
N TRP A 194 -15.70 11.38 15.06
CA TRP A 194 -14.56 10.50 14.73
C TRP A 194 -13.21 11.04 15.20
N GLU A 195 -13.06 12.36 15.32
CA GLU A 195 -11.86 13.00 15.84
C GLU A 195 -11.57 12.62 17.29
N MET A 196 -12.59 12.23 18.08
CA MET A 196 -12.38 11.71 19.43
C MET A 196 -11.57 10.40 19.46
N TRP A 197 -11.51 9.68 18.34
CA TRP A 197 -10.70 8.47 18.19
C TRP A 197 -9.35 8.77 17.52
N TRP A 198 -9.36 9.60 16.48
CA TRP A 198 -8.20 9.81 15.62
C TRP A 198 -7.38 11.05 15.91
N LYS A 199 -7.82 11.96 16.79
CA LYS A 199 -7.10 13.17 17.20
C LYS A 199 -7.05 13.34 18.73
N GLN A 200 -6.94 12.22 19.45
CA GLN A 200 -6.87 12.17 20.91
C GLN A 200 -5.77 11.19 21.39
N PRO A 201 -4.49 11.40 21.00
CA PRO A 201 -3.40 10.46 21.28
C PRO A 201 -3.15 10.21 22.77
N ASP A 202 -3.54 11.13 23.64
CA ASP A 202 -3.39 11.00 25.10
C ASP A 202 -4.51 10.15 25.75
N GLN A 203 -5.61 9.89 25.03
CA GLN A 203 -6.79 9.18 25.54
C GLN A 203 -7.05 7.87 24.80
N VAL A 204 -6.46 7.68 23.62
CA VAL A 204 -6.73 6.54 22.74
C VAL A 204 -5.48 5.69 22.59
N GLU A 205 -5.61 4.39 22.82
CA GLU A 205 -4.62 3.39 22.41
C GLU A 205 -5.06 2.71 21.11
N LEU A 206 -4.32 2.97 20.04
CA LEU A 206 -4.53 2.39 18.73
C LEU A 206 -3.75 1.07 18.57
N PHE A 207 -4.48 -0.01 18.31
CA PHE A 207 -3.94 -1.33 17.96
C PHE A 207 -4.13 -1.60 16.47
N GLN A 208 -3.07 -2.01 15.78
CA GLN A 208 -3.15 -2.40 14.37
C GLN A 208 -2.61 -3.82 14.17
N PHE A 209 -3.42 -4.67 13.53
CA PHE A 209 -3.10 -6.07 13.23
C PHE A 209 -2.96 -6.23 11.72
N MET A 210 -1.83 -6.79 11.27
CA MET A 210 -1.57 -6.94 9.83
C MET A 210 -0.53 -8.03 9.54
N ALA A 211 -0.48 -8.49 8.29
CA ALA A 211 0.65 -9.29 7.82
C ALA A 211 1.90 -8.40 7.69
N LYS A 212 3.09 -9.00 7.80
CA LYS A 212 4.37 -8.29 7.81
C LYS A 212 4.62 -7.35 6.62
N ASP A 213 4.04 -7.62 5.45
CA ASP A 213 4.20 -6.80 4.25
C ASP A 213 3.60 -5.39 4.40
N ASN A 214 2.59 -5.26 5.27
CA ASN A 214 1.92 -3.99 5.51
C ASN A 214 2.64 -3.13 6.55
N VAL A 215 3.61 -3.69 7.29
CA VAL A 215 4.30 -2.98 8.37
C VAL A 215 4.89 -1.64 7.93
N PRO A 216 5.66 -1.52 6.81
CA PRO A 216 6.25 -0.24 6.43
C PRO A 216 5.23 0.87 6.18
N PHE A 217 4.02 0.53 5.73
CA PHE A 217 2.98 1.50 5.49
C PHE A 217 2.39 2.05 6.80
N HIS A 218 2.40 1.26 7.87
CA HIS A 218 1.79 1.60 9.16
C HIS A 218 2.81 2.02 10.23
N SER A 219 4.10 1.72 10.02
CA SER A 219 5.19 2.13 10.92
C SER A 219 6.08 3.23 10.36
N VAL A 220 5.98 3.56 9.07
CA VAL A 220 6.79 4.62 8.45
C VAL A 220 5.90 5.58 7.68
N ILE A 221 5.23 5.13 6.61
CA ILE A 221 4.58 6.04 5.65
C ILE A 221 3.40 6.76 6.30
N PHE A 222 2.44 6.03 6.86
CA PHE A 222 1.26 6.63 7.46
C PHE A 222 1.58 7.48 8.71
N PRO A 223 2.42 7.03 9.66
CA PRO A 223 2.87 7.89 10.75
C PRO A 223 3.60 9.15 10.26
N ALA A 224 4.44 9.07 9.22
CA ALA A 224 5.05 10.26 8.63
C ALA A 224 3.97 11.23 8.13
N CYS A 225 2.94 10.72 7.45
CA CYS A 225 1.84 11.54 6.99
C CYS A 225 1.10 12.22 8.16
N LEU A 226 0.74 11.46 9.19
CA LEU A 226 0.02 11.97 10.36
C LEU A 226 0.85 13.01 11.13
N LEU A 227 2.12 12.74 11.39
CA LEU A 227 3.02 13.65 12.08
C LEU A 227 3.25 14.95 11.30
N GLY A 228 3.43 14.86 9.98
CA GLY A 228 3.63 16.02 9.11
C GLY A 228 2.42 16.97 8.99
N THR A 229 1.21 16.49 9.32
CA THR A 229 0.04 17.38 9.39
C THR A 229 0.07 18.33 10.59
N GLU A 230 0.83 18.00 11.64
CA GLU A 230 0.84 18.70 12.93
C GLU A 230 -0.56 18.84 13.59
N ASP A 231 -1.53 17.99 13.20
CA ASP A 231 -2.94 18.09 13.60
C ASP A 231 -3.31 17.10 14.73
N ASN A 232 -2.34 16.77 15.57
CA ASN A 232 -2.51 15.95 16.78
C ASN A 232 -3.17 14.57 16.54
N TYR A 233 -2.87 13.91 15.43
CA TYR A 233 -3.43 12.60 15.11
C TYR A 233 -2.93 11.49 16.04
N THR A 234 -3.82 10.57 16.41
CA THR A 234 -3.51 9.30 17.07
C THR A 234 -2.71 8.41 16.14
N CYS A 235 -1.43 8.21 16.45
CA CYS A 235 -0.58 7.24 15.77
C CYS A 235 -0.66 5.86 16.45
N VAL A 236 -0.26 4.80 15.74
CA VAL A 236 -0.35 3.43 16.28
C VAL A 236 0.49 3.28 17.56
N ASN A 237 -0.17 2.82 18.63
CA ASN A 237 0.48 2.48 19.90
C ASN A 237 1.00 1.05 19.84
N HIS A 238 0.19 0.09 19.40
CA HIS A 238 0.54 -1.34 19.37
C HIS A 238 0.46 -1.88 17.94
N LEU A 239 1.60 -2.25 17.34
CA LEU A 239 1.67 -2.81 15.99
C LEU A 239 1.96 -4.32 16.02
N ALA A 240 0.99 -5.10 15.57
CA ALA A 240 1.05 -6.55 15.49
C ALA A 240 1.19 -7.04 14.04
N GLY A 241 2.41 -6.97 13.52
CA GLY A 241 2.83 -7.65 12.29
C GLY A 241 3.02 -9.15 12.52
N ILE A 242 2.31 -9.98 11.74
CA ILE A 242 2.40 -11.45 11.76
C ILE A 242 3.05 -12.01 10.50
N ASP A 243 3.72 -13.15 10.65
CA ASP A 243 4.29 -13.90 9.53
C ASP A 243 3.23 -14.61 8.69
N TYR A 244 3.65 -15.18 7.57
CA TYR A 244 2.72 -15.87 6.68
C TYR A 244 2.28 -17.22 7.25
N LEU A 245 0.99 -17.50 7.09
CA LEU A 245 0.46 -18.85 7.21
C LEU A 245 0.65 -19.57 5.86
N ASN A 246 1.43 -20.66 5.87
CA ASN A 246 1.52 -21.56 4.72
C ASN A 246 0.42 -22.62 4.78
N TYR A 247 0.03 -23.15 3.63
CA TYR A 247 -0.88 -24.27 3.50
C TYR A 247 -0.07 -25.53 3.20
N GLU A 248 0.01 -26.45 4.15
CA GLU A 248 0.91 -27.61 4.09
C GLU A 248 2.36 -27.14 3.83
N TYR A 249 2.95 -27.56 2.71
CA TYR A 249 4.32 -27.22 2.30
C TYR A 249 4.38 -26.08 1.27
N ALA A 250 3.28 -25.35 1.05
CA ALA A 250 3.16 -24.37 -0.02
C ALA A 250 2.43 -23.07 0.40
N LYS A 251 2.55 -22.04 -0.44
CA LYS A 251 1.71 -20.83 -0.36
C LYS A 251 0.32 -21.10 -0.94
N PHE A 252 -0.70 -20.45 -0.41
CA PHE A 252 -2.05 -20.41 -1.00
C PHE A 252 -2.00 -19.97 -2.47
N SER A 253 -2.78 -20.60 -3.34
CA SER A 253 -2.81 -20.28 -4.78
C SER A 253 -4.18 -20.57 -5.40
N LYS A 254 -4.92 -19.51 -5.72
CA LYS A 254 -6.26 -19.64 -6.34
C LYS A 254 -6.19 -20.23 -7.76
N SER A 255 -5.18 -19.85 -8.55
CA SER A 255 -5.00 -20.36 -9.92
C SER A 255 -4.63 -21.85 -9.99
N ARG A 256 -3.96 -22.37 -8.95
CA ARG A 256 -3.59 -23.79 -8.84
C ARG A 256 -4.53 -24.61 -7.94
N GLY A 257 -5.57 -23.98 -7.37
CA GLY A 257 -6.48 -24.65 -6.44
C GLY A 257 -5.81 -25.15 -5.15
N ILE A 258 -4.79 -24.44 -4.65
CA ILE A 258 -4.05 -24.83 -3.44
C ILE A 258 -4.53 -23.98 -2.26
N GLY A 259 -5.10 -24.64 -1.25
CA GLY A 259 -5.53 -24.03 0.01
C GLY A 259 -7.05 -23.94 0.17
N VAL A 260 -7.47 -23.64 1.39
CA VAL A 260 -8.88 -23.34 1.73
C VAL A 260 -9.08 -21.83 1.73
N PHE A 261 -10.04 -21.35 0.94
CA PHE A 261 -10.41 -19.93 0.87
C PHE A 261 -11.68 -19.68 1.69
N GLY A 262 -11.88 -18.43 2.13
CA GLY A 262 -12.96 -18.08 3.07
C GLY A 262 -14.36 -18.42 2.56
N ASP A 263 -14.60 -18.28 1.26
CA ASP A 263 -15.83 -18.65 0.57
C ASP A 263 -16.06 -20.18 0.52
N ASN A 264 -14.99 -20.98 0.52
CA ASN A 264 -15.07 -22.44 0.52
C ASN A 264 -15.10 -23.04 1.93
N ALA A 265 -14.65 -22.31 2.97
CA ALA A 265 -14.60 -22.83 4.34
C ALA A 265 -15.98 -23.29 4.84
N GLN A 266 -17.05 -22.57 4.48
CA GLN A 266 -18.44 -22.91 4.82
C GLN A 266 -18.93 -24.22 4.19
N GLU A 267 -18.33 -24.65 3.08
CA GLU A 267 -18.73 -25.85 2.33
C GLU A 267 -18.13 -27.13 2.94
N THR A 268 -17.19 -27.00 3.87
CA THR A 268 -16.45 -28.13 4.46
C THR A 268 -17.23 -28.92 5.51
N GLY A 269 -18.33 -28.37 6.03
CA GLY A 269 -19.07 -28.93 7.17
C GLY A 269 -18.37 -28.77 8.52
N ILE A 270 -17.18 -28.13 8.56
CA ILE A 270 -16.44 -27.84 9.80
C ILE A 270 -16.98 -26.54 10.41
N PRO A 271 -17.41 -26.54 11.69
CA PRO A 271 -17.87 -25.32 12.36
C PRO A 271 -16.80 -24.23 12.42
N SER A 272 -17.21 -22.95 12.33
CA SER A 272 -16.32 -21.79 12.38
C SER A 272 -15.39 -21.79 13.59
N ASP A 273 -15.87 -22.27 14.74
CA ASP A 273 -15.09 -22.26 15.98
C ASP A 273 -13.93 -23.24 15.94
N ILE A 274 -14.04 -24.34 15.19
CA ILE A 274 -12.93 -25.28 14.98
C ILE A 274 -11.85 -24.63 14.11
N TRP A 275 -12.25 -23.89 13.07
CA TRP A 275 -11.31 -23.08 12.28
C TRP A 275 -10.62 -22.03 13.15
N ARG A 276 -11.38 -21.28 13.95
CA ARG A 276 -10.83 -20.26 14.86
C ARG A 276 -9.85 -20.87 15.86
N PHE A 277 -10.23 -21.97 16.50
CA PHE A 277 -9.37 -22.68 17.45
C PHE A 277 -8.05 -23.09 16.79
N TYR A 278 -8.11 -23.78 15.66
CA TYR A 278 -6.92 -24.26 14.97
C TYR A 278 -6.03 -23.09 14.52
N LEU A 279 -6.61 -22.11 13.80
CA LEU A 279 -5.86 -20.97 13.26
C LEU A 279 -5.20 -20.11 14.36
N VAL A 280 -5.84 -19.95 15.52
CA VAL A 280 -5.24 -19.26 16.66
C VAL A 280 -4.16 -20.12 17.31
N SER A 281 -4.35 -21.44 17.43
CA SER A 281 -3.36 -22.35 18.01
C SER A 281 -2.06 -22.44 17.22
N VAL A 282 -2.12 -22.18 15.90
CA VAL A 282 -0.97 -22.16 14.99
C VAL A 282 -0.67 -20.76 14.45
N ARG A 283 -1.11 -19.71 15.15
CA ARG A 283 -0.91 -18.33 14.73
C ARG A 283 0.60 -18.08 14.51
N PRO A 284 1.02 -17.60 13.32
CA PRO A 284 2.44 -17.42 12.99
C PRO A 284 3.01 -16.16 13.65
N GLU A 285 3.31 -16.25 14.95
CA GLU A 285 3.88 -15.15 15.74
C GLU A 285 5.40 -15.05 15.63
N THR A 286 6.08 -16.17 15.42
CA THR A 286 7.54 -16.26 15.27
C THR A 286 7.88 -17.33 14.22
N GLN A 287 8.30 -16.92 13.02
CA GLN A 287 8.90 -17.81 12.00
C GLN A 287 10.31 -17.35 11.63
#